data_AF-A0A7W0V3V9-F1
#
_entry.id   AF-A0A7W0V3V9-F1
#
_cell.length_a   1.000
_cell.length_b   1.000
_cell.length_c   1.000
_cell.angle_alpha   90.00
_cell.angle_beta   90.00
_cell.angle_gamma   90.00
#
_symmetry.space_group_name_H-M   'P 1'
#
loop_
_entity.id
_entity.type
_entity.pdbx_description
1 polymer ?
#
loop_
_entity_poly.entity_id
_entity_poly.type
_entity_poly.pdbx_seq_one_letter_code
_entity_poly.pdbx_strand_id
1 'polypeptide(L)'
;MSSDHAKSQPLFAVPDPAAEEKPSSCPLCFGTGIEVVPGKGARRCQCRVADQRTKWLEAARIPRRYAECSFEGFKKDPNTPQDVAFRWACRLVLDYPNVERGLLFMGPVGVGKTHLSVAILRDLIKKGMPCLFYEFGALLKEIQDSYNPISQNSELKVLAPVYQAEVLVLDELGASKPTDWVRDTMAQI
;
A
#
# COMPACT_ATOMS: atom_id res chain seq x y z
N MET A 1 -3.82 -40.73 51.19
CA MET A 1 -5.03 -40.06 51.72
C MET A 1 -4.92 -38.62 51.24
N SER A 2 -5.46 -38.33 50.06
CA SER A 2 -6.71 -37.54 49.91
C SER A 2 -6.50 -36.13 50.49
N SER A 3 -6.48 -35.04 49.71
CA SER A 3 -7.61 -34.61 48.88
C SER A 3 -7.30 -33.29 48.13
N ASP A 4 -7.92 -33.17 46.93
CA ASP A 4 -8.64 -32.00 46.39
C ASP A 4 -7.90 -30.67 46.11
N HIS A 5 -7.69 -30.32 44.83
CA HIS A 5 -8.61 -29.59 43.93
C HIS A 5 -8.77 -28.09 44.26
N ALA A 6 -8.06 -27.24 43.50
CA ALA A 6 -8.60 -25.95 43.04
C ALA A 6 -7.82 -25.49 41.79
N LYS A 7 -8.39 -25.77 40.61
CA LYS A 7 -7.98 -25.16 39.35
C LYS A 7 -8.29 -23.66 39.41
N SER A 8 -7.27 -22.81 39.33
CA SER A 8 -7.43 -21.38 39.12
C SER A 8 -7.83 -21.12 37.67
N GLN A 9 -9.13 -20.94 37.43
CA GLN A 9 -9.65 -20.33 36.21
C GLN A 9 -9.26 -18.84 36.18
N PRO A 10 -8.89 -18.27 35.02
CA PRO A 10 -8.83 -16.82 34.90
C PRO A 10 -10.26 -16.26 34.80
N LEU A 11 -10.59 -15.38 35.73
CA LEU A 11 -11.74 -14.49 35.68
C LEU A 11 -11.52 -13.45 34.56
N PHE A 12 -12.59 -13.18 33.81
CA PHE A 12 -12.73 -12.16 32.78
C PHE A 12 -12.23 -12.54 31.37
N ALA A 13 -12.95 -13.45 30.72
CA ALA A 13 -13.08 -13.42 29.27
C ALA A 13 -13.94 -12.21 28.89
N VAL A 14 -13.34 -11.19 28.28
CA VAL A 14 -14.09 -10.12 27.63
C VAL A 14 -14.68 -10.70 26.34
N PRO A 15 -16.01 -10.70 26.14
CA PRO A 15 -16.58 -11.14 24.87
C PRO A 15 -16.16 -10.17 23.78
N ASP A 16 -15.55 -10.72 22.72
CA ASP A 16 -15.08 -10.02 21.53
C ASP A 16 -16.27 -9.31 20.85
N PRO A 17 -16.38 -7.96 20.91
CA PRO A 17 -17.51 -7.28 20.33
C PRO A 17 -17.24 -7.10 18.82
N ALA A 18 -18.03 -7.82 18.02
CA ALA A 18 -18.10 -7.75 16.57
C ALA A 18 -17.07 -8.60 15.78
N ALA A 19 -17.14 -9.91 15.96
CA ALA A 19 -17.07 -10.80 14.80
C ALA A 19 -18.36 -10.66 13.99
N GLU A 20 -18.54 -9.53 13.28
CA GLU A 20 -19.58 -9.41 12.26
C GLU A 20 -19.25 -10.40 11.14
N GLU A 21 -19.99 -11.51 11.09
CA GLU A 21 -19.98 -12.41 9.94
C GLU A 21 -20.36 -11.61 8.69
N LYS A 22 -19.36 -11.33 7.84
CA LYS A 22 -19.61 -10.71 6.54
C LYS A 22 -20.60 -11.59 5.77
N PRO A 23 -21.75 -11.06 5.32
CA PRO A 23 -22.70 -11.85 4.55
C PRO A 23 -22.02 -12.39 3.29
N SER A 24 -22.29 -13.67 2.97
CA SER A 24 -21.69 -14.41 1.86
C SER A 24 -21.96 -13.81 0.47
N SER A 25 -22.91 -12.88 0.38
CA SER A 25 -23.19 -12.09 -0.82
C SER A 25 -23.61 -10.68 -0.46
N CYS A 26 -23.29 -9.71 -1.33
CA CYS A 26 -23.62 -8.31 -1.08
C CYS A 26 -25.15 -8.11 -1.07
N PRO A 27 -25.75 -7.51 -0.03
CA PRO A 27 -27.21 -7.36 0.08
C PRO A 27 -27.82 -6.37 -0.93
N LEU A 28 -26.99 -5.56 -1.60
CA LEU A 28 -27.44 -4.56 -2.58
C LEU A 28 -27.46 -5.09 -4.01
N CYS A 29 -26.51 -5.96 -4.36
CA CYS A 29 -26.36 -6.46 -5.73
C CYS A 29 -26.42 -7.98 -5.84
N PHE A 30 -26.49 -8.71 -4.71
CA PHE A 30 -26.53 -10.17 -4.64
C PHE A 30 -25.41 -10.85 -5.44
N GLY A 31 -24.23 -10.23 -5.50
CA GLY A 31 -23.06 -10.73 -6.22
C GLY A 31 -22.96 -10.31 -7.68
N THR A 32 -23.94 -9.60 -8.24
CA THR A 32 -23.90 -9.12 -9.64
C THR A 32 -22.97 -7.92 -9.86
N GLY A 33 -22.65 -7.19 -8.79
CA GLY A 33 -21.86 -5.96 -8.86
C GLY A 33 -22.62 -4.75 -9.42
N ILE A 34 -23.93 -4.87 -9.68
CA ILE A 34 -24.81 -3.80 -10.14
C ILE A 34 -25.99 -3.69 -9.17
N GLU A 35 -26.27 -2.48 -8.69
CA GLU A 35 -27.43 -2.16 -7.86
C GLU A 35 -28.48 -1.45 -8.73
N VAL A 36 -29.73 -1.89 -8.65
CA VAL A 36 -30.86 -1.21 -9.30
C VAL A 36 -31.40 -0.16 -8.34
N VAL A 37 -31.37 1.11 -8.74
CA VAL A 37 -31.86 2.23 -7.95
C VAL A 37 -33.25 2.63 -8.46
N PRO A 38 -34.31 2.53 -7.63
CA PRO A 38 -35.66 2.91 -8.01
C PRO A 38 -35.72 4.32 -8.61
N GLY A 39 -36.30 4.45 -9.80
CA GLY A 39 -36.45 5.72 -10.51
C GLY A 39 -35.15 6.32 -11.09
N LYS A 40 -33.99 5.68 -10.92
CA LYS A 40 -32.69 6.17 -11.41
C LYS A 40 -31.93 5.17 -12.30
N GLY A 41 -32.47 3.97 -12.51
CA GLY A 41 -31.86 2.93 -13.35
C GLY A 41 -30.85 2.08 -12.58
N ALA A 42 -29.83 1.56 -13.27
CA ALA A 42 -28.81 0.69 -12.68
C ALA A 42 -27.47 1.40 -12.53
N ARG A 43 -26.76 1.17 -11.42
CA ARG A 43 -25.41 1.70 -11.16
C ARG A 43 -24.47 0.62 -10.64
N ARG A 44 -23.15 0.85 -10.72
CA ARG A 44 -22.17 -0.04 -10.08
C ARG A 44 -22.42 -0.08 -8.57
N CYS A 45 -22.49 -1.29 -8.02
CA CYS A 45 -22.67 -1.46 -6.58
C CYS A 45 -21.41 -1.03 -5.83
N GLN A 46 -21.59 -0.37 -4.69
CA GLN A 46 -20.51 0.04 -3.80
C GLN A 46 -19.63 -1.12 -3.31
N CYS A 47 -20.17 -2.36 -3.26
CA CYS A 47 -19.38 -3.53 -2.91
C CYS A 47 -18.24 -3.79 -3.89
N ARG A 48 -18.41 -3.41 -5.17
CA ARG A 48 -17.38 -3.56 -6.20
C ARG A 48 -16.25 -2.54 -6.00
N VAL A 49 -16.58 -1.34 -5.50
CA VAL A 49 -15.58 -0.32 -5.14
C VAL A 49 -14.78 -0.78 -3.93
N ALA A 50 -15.45 -1.31 -2.90
CA ALA A 50 -14.80 -1.84 -1.70
C ALA A 50 -13.89 -3.04 -2.02
N ASP A 51 -14.39 -4.01 -2.79
CA ASP A 51 -13.63 -5.18 -3.23
C ASP A 51 -12.41 -4.78 -4.09
N GLN A 52 -12.59 -3.83 -5.02
CA GLN A 52 -11.51 -3.31 -5.85
C GLN A 52 -10.42 -2.62 -5.01
N ARG A 53 -10.81 -1.83 -4.00
CA ARG A 53 -9.87 -1.19 -3.08
C ARG A 53 -9.03 -2.21 -2.31
N THR A 54 -9.65 -3.26 -1.79
CA THR A 54 -8.95 -4.33 -1.09
C THR A 54 -7.96 -5.03 -2.02
N LYS A 55 -8.39 -5.36 -3.24
CA LYS A 55 -7.52 -5.96 -4.26
C LYS A 55 -6.32 -5.06 -4.61
N TRP A 56 -6.53 -3.75 -4.73
CA TRP A 56 -5.42 -2.82 -4.99
C TRP A 56 -4.50 -2.64 -3.79
N LEU A 57 -5.01 -2.65 -2.56
CA LEU A 57 -4.17 -2.62 -1.35
C LEU A 57 -3.29 -3.87 -1.26
N GLU A 58 -3.84 -5.05 -1.59
CA GLU A 58 -3.08 -6.30 -1.64
C GLU A 58 -2.03 -6.27 -2.76
N ALA A 59 -2.42 -5.82 -3.96
CA ALA A 59 -1.53 -5.71 -5.11
C ALA A 59 -0.42 -4.65 -4.93
N ALA A 60 -0.62 -3.66 -4.05
CA ALA A 60 0.33 -2.59 -3.82
C ALA A 60 1.62 -3.01 -3.10
N ARG A 61 1.70 -4.25 -2.59
CA ARG A 61 2.90 -4.81 -1.93
C ARG A 61 3.41 -4.00 -0.73
N ILE A 62 2.54 -3.24 -0.06
CA ILE A 62 2.92 -2.47 1.13
C ILE A 62 3.25 -3.44 2.28
N PRO A 63 4.46 -3.42 2.86
CA PRO A 63 4.81 -4.26 4.00
C PRO A 63 3.86 -4.07 5.17
N ARG A 64 3.49 -5.16 5.87
CA ARG A 64 2.57 -5.12 7.03
C ARG A 64 2.99 -4.12 8.11
N ARG A 65 4.29 -3.90 8.29
CA ARG A 65 4.84 -2.91 9.24
C ARG A 65 4.38 -1.46 8.96
N TYR A 66 3.95 -1.16 7.74
CA TYR A 66 3.45 0.14 7.32
C TYR A 66 1.92 0.18 7.12
N ALA A 67 1.19 -0.86 7.55
CA ALA A 67 -0.25 -0.96 7.34
C ALA A 67 -1.04 0.21 7.95
N GLU A 68 -0.54 0.77 9.04
CA GLU A 68 -1.17 1.89 9.78
C GLU A 68 -0.67 3.28 9.36
N CYS A 69 0.27 3.36 8.41
CA CYS A 69 0.75 4.65 7.91
C CYS A 69 -0.38 5.38 7.16
N SER A 70 -0.67 6.61 7.60
CA SER A 70 -1.76 7.46 7.11
C SER A 70 -1.40 8.93 7.30
N PHE A 71 -2.07 9.84 6.58
CA PHE A 71 -1.82 11.28 6.80
C PHE A 71 -2.26 11.70 8.20
N GLU A 72 -3.35 11.13 8.71
CA GLU A 72 -3.86 11.40 10.06
C GLU A 72 -2.87 10.96 11.14
N GLY A 73 -2.19 9.83 10.94
CA GLY A 73 -1.17 9.32 11.85
C GLY A 73 0.21 9.97 11.72
N PHE A 74 0.43 10.89 10.78
CA PHE A 74 1.73 11.50 10.56
C PHE A 74 1.98 12.66 11.54
N LYS A 75 2.98 12.48 12.41
CA LYS A 75 3.40 13.49 13.38
C LYS A 75 4.32 14.53 12.73
N LYS A 76 3.96 15.80 12.86
CA LYS A 76 4.71 16.96 12.38
C LYS A 76 4.44 18.14 13.31
N ASP A 77 5.46 18.95 13.54
CA ASP A 77 5.29 20.26 14.16
C ASP A 77 5.16 21.33 13.08
N PRO A 78 4.40 22.42 13.32
CA PRO A 78 4.27 23.52 12.37
C PRO A 78 5.63 24.11 11.98
N ASN A 79 5.75 24.56 10.73
CA ASN A 79 6.96 25.22 10.19
C ASN A 79 8.23 24.35 10.19
N THR A 80 8.09 23.02 10.21
CA THR A 80 9.21 22.09 10.07
C THR A 80 9.34 21.56 8.63
N PRO A 81 10.51 21.01 8.24
CA PRO A 81 10.64 20.31 6.95
C PRO A 81 9.62 19.18 6.77
N GLN A 82 9.23 18.51 7.85
CA GLN A 82 8.20 17.46 7.86
C GLN A 82 6.82 18.04 7.57
N ASP A 83 6.50 19.24 8.06
CA ASP A 83 5.26 19.93 7.71
C ASP A 83 5.22 20.33 6.23
N VAL A 84 6.33 20.85 5.70
CA VAL A 84 6.44 21.15 4.26
C VAL A 84 6.26 19.88 3.43
N ALA A 85 6.95 18.78 3.78
CA ALA A 85 6.84 17.50 3.08
C ALA A 85 5.42 16.93 3.14
N PHE A 86 4.76 17.03 4.31
CA PHE A 86 3.36 16.62 4.47
C PHE A 86 2.42 17.43 3.56
N ARG A 87 2.59 18.75 3.49
CA ARG A 87 1.77 19.60 2.61
C ARG A 87 1.95 19.25 1.14
N TRP A 88 3.17 18.99 0.68
CA TRP A 88 3.44 18.51 -0.68
C TRP A 88 2.81 17.14 -0.94
N ALA A 89 2.90 16.22 0.02
CA ALA A 89 2.29 14.90 -0.09
C ALA A 89 0.75 14.97 -0.22
N CYS A 90 0.09 15.76 0.62
CA CYS A 90 -1.34 16.01 0.51
C CYS A 90 -1.69 16.67 -0.83
N ARG A 91 -0.91 17.65 -1.28
CA ARG A 91 -1.14 18.34 -2.55
C ARG A 91 -1.05 17.39 -3.73
N LEU A 92 -0.06 16.50 -3.77
CA LEU A 92 0.07 15.48 -4.80
C LEU A 92 -1.18 14.60 -4.87
N VAL A 93 -1.65 14.11 -3.72
CA VAL A 93 -2.86 13.26 -3.66
C VAL A 93 -4.10 14.03 -4.14
N LEU A 94 -4.24 15.29 -3.75
CA LEU A 94 -5.38 16.13 -4.16
C LEU A 94 -5.40 16.34 -5.67
N ASP A 95 -4.25 16.72 -6.26
CA ASP A 95 -4.16 17.11 -7.67
C ASP A 95 -4.10 15.91 -8.63
N TYR A 96 -3.74 14.71 -8.16
CA TYR A 96 -3.67 13.51 -9.00
C TYR A 96 -5.02 13.20 -9.68
N PRO A 97 -5.05 12.86 -10.99
CA PRO A 97 -3.91 12.55 -11.87
C PRO A 97 -3.29 13.76 -12.60
N ASN A 98 -3.73 14.98 -12.32
CA ASN A 98 -3.23 16.19 -12.99
C ASN A 98 -1.91 16.69 -12.37
N VAL A 99 -0.93 15.79 -12.26
CA VAL A 99 0.42 16.07 -11.76
C VAL A 99 1.44 15.62 -12.80
N GLU A 100 2.44 16.46 -13.08
CA GLU A 100 3.50 16.14 -14.05
C GLU A 100 4.74 15.52 -13.41
N ARG A 101 4.89 15.65 -12.08
CA ARG A 101 6.10 15.25 -11.35
C ARG A 101 5.77 14.54 -10.05
N GLY A 102 6.61 13.57 -9.70
CA GLY A 102 6.58 12.89 -8.41
C GLY A 102 7.27 13.68 -7.30
N LEU A 103 7.40 13.03 -6.13
CA LEU A 103 8.10 13.58 -4.96
C LEU A 103 9.32 12.74 -4.62
N LEU A 104 10.41 13.41 -4.25
CA LEU A 104 11.58 12.80 -3.65
C LEU A 104 11.71 13.28 -2.21
N PHE A 105 11.54 12.37 -1.25
CA PHE A 105 11.76 12.68 0.16
C PHE A 105 13.21 12.42 0.54
N MET A 106 13.90 13.46 1.03
CA MET A 106 15.28 13.40 1.53
C MET A 106 15.36 13.90 2.95
N GLY A 107 16.20 13.25 3.76
CA GLY A 107 16.42 13.64 5.15
C GLY A 107 16.91 12.46 6.01
N PRO A 108 17.21 12.73 7.29
CA PRO A 108 17.72 11.72 8.22
C PRO A 108 16.82 10.49 8.37
N VAL A 109 17.38 9.40 8.90
CA VAL A 109 16.59 8.21 9.26
C VAL A 109 15.58 8.59 10.35
N GLY A 110 14.38 8.00 10.31
CA GLY A 110 13.36 8.17 11.35
C GLY A 110 12.47 9.41 11.23
N VAL A 111 12.67 10.29 10.25
CA VAL A 111 11.84 11.51 10.06
C VAL A 111 10.50 11.27 9.35
N GLY A 112 10.16 10.00 9.05
CA GLY A 112 8.85 9.64 8.49
C GLY A 112 8.71 9.70 6.96
N LYS A 113 9.82 9.62 6.20
CA LYS A 113 9.80 9.60 4.73
C LYS A 113 8.93 8.47 4.17
N THR A 114 9.22 7.23 4.57
CA THR A 114 8.45 6.04 4.15
C THR A 114 6.99 6.13 4.59
N HIS A 115 6.72 6.69 5.78
CA HIS A 115 5.34 6.90 6.24
C HIS A 115 4.56 7.80 5.28
N LEU A 116 5.13 8.93 4.87
CA LEU A 116 4.48 9.82 3.90
C LEU A 116 4.27 9.12 2.54
N SER A 117 5.27 8.40 2.03
CA SER A 117 5.12 7.65 0.77
C SER A 117 3.98 6.63 0.83
N VAL A 118 3.87 5.88 1.94
CA VAL A 118 2.79 4.90 2.14
C VAL A 118 1.45 5.58 2.34
N ALA A 119 1.38 6.72 3.04
CA ALA A 119 0.16 7.51 3.19
C ALA A 119 -0.37 7.99 1.83
N ILE A 120 0.53 8.48 0.96
CA ILE A 120 0.19 8.85 -0.43
C ILE A 120 -0.41 7.66 -1.18
N LEU A 121 0.27 6.51 -1.20
CA LEU A 121 -0.22 5.33 -1.94
C LEU A 121 -1.59 4.90 -1.46
N ARG A 122 -1.79 4.83 -0.13
CA ARG A 122 -3.06 4.40 0.44
C ARG A 122 -4.17 5.33 0.00
N ASP A 123 -3.98 6.65 0.11
CA ASP A 123 -5.00 7.62 -0.30
C ASP A 123 -5.26 7.64 -1.81
N LEU A 124 -4.25 7.39 -2.65
CA LEU A 124 -4.46 7.21 -4.08
C LEU A 124 -5.26 5.94 -4.38
N ILE A 125 -4.99 4.82 -3.69
CA ILE A 125 -5.81 3.61 -3.77
C ILE A 125 -7.23 3.89 -3.26
N LYS A 126 -7.41 4.76 -2.24
CA LYS A 126 -8.73 5.23 -1.80
C LYS A 126 -9.47 6.00 -2.89
N LYS A 127 -8.76 6.78 -3.72
CA LYS A 127 -9.30 7.47 -4.91
C LYS A 127 -9.50 6.55 -6.12
N GLY A 128 -9.09 5.29 -6.01
CA GLY A 128 -9.26 4.27 -7.02
C GLY A 128 -8.11 4.16 -8.02
N MET A 129 -6.92 4.60 -7.62
CA MET A 129 -5.71 4.48 -8.43
C MET A 129 -4.94 3.21 -8.06
N PRO A 130 -4.55 2.36 -9.02
CA PRO A 130 -3.61 1.28 -8.77
C PRO A 130 -2.24 1.87 -8.40
N CYS A 131 -1.60 1.28 -7.40
CA CYS A 131 -0.36 1.77 -6.82
C CYS A 131 0.56 0.59 -6.52
N LEU A 132 1.87 0.83 -6.49
CA LEU A 132 2.87 -0.21 -6.23
C LEU A 132 3.97 0.32 -5.32
N PHE A 133 4.36 -0.48 -4.33
CA PHE A 133 5.45 -0.20 -3.41
C PHE A 133 6.57 -1.23 -3.60
N TYR A 134 7.81 -0.74 -3.71
CA TYR A 134 9.00 -1.56 -3.64
C TYR A 134 10.02 -0.95 -2.70
N GLU A 135 10.63 -1.81 -1.88
CA GLU A 135 11.92 -1.50 -1.27
C GLU A 135 12.98 -1.64 -2.37
N PHE A 136 13.76 -0.59 -2.64
CA PHE A 136 14.60 -0.52 -3.83
C PHE A 136 15.66 -1.64 -3.87
N GLY A 137 16.29 -1.94 -2.73
CA GLY A 137 17.25 -3.04 -2.63
C GLY A 137 16.64 -4.42 -2.93
N ALA A 138 15.39 -4.64 -2.51
CA ALA A 138 14.68 -5.88 -2.79
C ALA A 138 14.31 -6.00 -4.29
N LEU A 139 13.90 -4.90 -4.93
CA LEU A 139 13.65 -4.86 -6.37
C LEU A 139 14.91 -5.18 -7.17
N LEU A 140 16.04 -4.55 -6.83
CA LEU A 140 17.32 -4.83 -7.48
C LEU A 140 17.71 -6.30 -7.34
N LYS A 141 17.50 -6.90 -6.16
CA LYS A 141 17.76 -8.31 -5.94
C LYS A 141 16.84 -9.20 -6.78
N GLU A 142 15.55 -8.88 -6.86
CA GLU A 142 14.58 -9.62 -7.70
C GLU A 142 14.98 -9.57 -9.19
N ILE A 143 15.45 -8.42 -9.66
CA ILE A 143 15.98 -8.26 -11.01
C ILE A 143 17.25 -9.11 -11.18
N GLN A 144 18.22 -9.04 -10.26
CA GLN A 144 19.45 -9.84 -10.30
C GLN A 144 19.18 -11.34 -10.31
N ASP A 145 18.30 -11.82 -9.41
CA ASP A 145 17.94 -13.23 -9.30
C ASP A 145 17.21 -13.73 -10.57
N SER A 146 16.59 -12.81 -11.34
CA SER A 146 15.97 -13.12 -12.62
C SER A 146 16.98 -13.34 -13.76
N TYR A 147 18.27 -12.99 -13.59
CA TYR A 147 19.33 -13.29 -14.57
C TYR A 147 19.63 -14.79 -14.58
N ASN A 148 18.83 -15.54 -15.33
CA ASN A 148 19.18 -16.88 -15.76
C ASN A 148 19.82 -16.78 -17.17
N PRO A 149 21.05 -17.30 -17.38
CA PRO A 149 21.74 -17.24 -18.68
C PRO A 149 20.98 -17.89 -19.84
N ILE A 150 19.90 -18.64 -19.55
CA ILE A 150 19.11 -19.38 -20.54
C ILE A 150 17.88 -18.59 -21.04
N SER A 151 17.43 -17.51 -20.36
CA SER A 151 16.20 -16.80 -20.76
C SER A 151 16.25 -15.30 -20.54
N GLN A 152 16.38 -14.50 -21.61
CA GLN A 152 16.17 -13.04 -21.57
C GLN A 152 14.71 -12.64 -21.22
N ASN A 153 13.77 -13.57 -21.26
CA ASN A 153 12.35 -13.35 -20.95
C ASN A 153 12.03 -13.27 -19.44
N SER A 154 12.96 -13.57 -18.53
CA SER A 154 12.70 -13.56 -17.08
C SER A 154 12.77 -12.15 -16.47
N GLU A 155 13.69 -11.31 -16.94
CA GLU A 155 13.88 -9.94 -16.41
C GLU A 155 12.70 -9.03 -16.74
N LEU A 156 12.26 -9.01 -18.01
CA LEU A 156 11.11 -8.24 -18.44
C LEU A 156 9.83 -8.60 -17.66
N LYS A 157 9.70 -9.84 -17.18
CA LYS A 157 8.56 -10.25 -16.34
C LYS A 157 8.62 -9.65 -14.94
N VAL A 158 9.80 -9.51 -14.36
CA VAL A 158 10.00 -8.87 -13.05
C VAL A 158 9.78 -7.36 -13.14
N LEU A 159 10.24 -6.74 -14.23
CA LEU A 159 10.11 -5.31 -14.46
C LEU A 159 8.73 -4.89 -14.99
N ALA A 160 7.98 -5.77 -15.65
CA ALA A 160 6.68 -5.44 -16.24
C ALA A 160 5.70 -4.77 -15.24
N PRO A 161 5.51 -5.27 -14.01
CA PRO A 161 4.68 -4.59 -13.02
C PRO A 161 5.17 -3.20 -12.64
N VAL A 162 6.49 -2.97 -12.64
CA VAL A 162 7.11 -1.68 -12.34
C VAL A 162 6.85 -0.68 -13.46
N TYR A 163 7.09 -1.08 -14.72
CA TYR A 163 6.85 -0.23 -15.89
C TYR A 163 5.36 0.08 -16.14
N GLN A 164 4.47 -0.83 -15.74
CA GLN A 164 3.04 -0.68 -15.92
C GLN A 164 2.35 -0.01 -14.72
N ALA A 165 3.09 0.27 -13.64
CA ALA A 165 2.53 0.91 -12.46
C ALA A 165 2.12 2.35 -12.78
N GLU A 166 0.88 2.69 -12.47
CA GLU A 166 0.40 4.07 -12.61
C GLU A 166 1.02 5.00 -11.57
N VAL A 167 1.27 4.47 -10.37
CA VAL A 167 2.00 5.13 -9.29
C VAL A 167 2.94 4.13 -8.64
N LEU A 168 4.22 4.47 -8.59
CA LEU A 168 5.29 3.66 -8.01
C LEU A 168 5.98 4.41 -6.87
N VAL A 169 6.14 3.75 -5.73
CA VAL A 169 7.04 4.18 -4.65
C VAL A 169 8.25 3.26 -4.63
N LEU A 170 9.43 3.87 -4.72
CA LEU A 170 10.72 3.23 -4.48
C LEU A 170 11.28 3.73 -3.13
N ASP A 171 11.25 2.86 -2.12
CA ASP A 171 11.73 3.17 -0.77
C ASP A 171 13.23 2.82 -0.62
N GLU A 172 13.90 3.50 0.29
CA GLU A 172 15.31 3.26 0.64
C GLU A 172 16.33 3.41 -0.50
N LEU A 173 16.07 4.30 -1.47
CA LEU A 173 16.99 4.62 -2.59
C LEU A 173 18.44 4.96 -2.16
N GLY A 174 18.65 5.43 -0.92
CA GLY A 174 19.96 5.81 -0.39
C GLY A 174 20.75 4.70 0.32
N ALA A 175 20.17 3.51 0.53
CA ALA A 175 20.81 2.45 1.30
C ALA A 175 21.77 1.58 0.47
N SER A 176 21.60 1.53 -0.85
CA SER A 176 22.46 0.74 -1.75
C SER A 176 23.71 1.52 -2.16
N LYS A 177 24.90 0.92 -2.03
CA LYS A 177 26.09 1.40 -2.76
C LYS A 177 25.82 1.26 -4.26
N PRO A 178 25.81 2.35 -5.04
CA PRO A 178 25.52 2.25 -6.46
C PRO A 178 26.71 1.56 -7.15
N THR A 179 26.53 0.29 -7.52
CA THR A 179 27.37 -0.34 -8.54
C THR A 179 27.00 0.24 -9.91
N ASP A 180 27.87 0.10 -10.90
CA ASP A 180 27.59 0.61 -12.26
C ASP A 180 26.28 0.00 -12.82
N TRP A 181 26.04 -1.30 -12.55
CA TRP A 181 24.79 -1.96 -12.90
C TRP A 181 23.53 -1.35 -12.24
N VAL A 182 23.62 -0.92 -10.97
CA VAL A 182 22.48 -0.25 -10.30
C VAL A 182 22.18 1.08 -10.99
N ARG A 183 23.21 1.82 -11.41
CA ARG A 183 23.03 3.08 -12.14
C ARG A 183 22.37 2.85 -13.50
N ASP A 184 22.81 1.83 -14.22
CA ASP A 184 22.23 1.47 -15.52
C ASP A 184 20.76 1.06 -15.38
N THR A 185 20.43 0.29 -14.34
CA THR A 185 19.04 -0.10 -14.04
C THR A 185 18.17 1.12 -13.69
N MET A 186 18.69 2.05 -12.88
CA MET A 186 17.99 3.30 -12.56
C MET A 186 17.77 4.21 -13.77
N ALA A 187 18.59 4.12 -14.80
CA ALA A 187 18.41 4.88 -16.03
C ALA A 187 17.32 4.28 -16.94
N GLN A 188 16.93 3.02 -16.70
CA GLN A 188 15.92 2.31 -17.50
C GLN A 188 14.52 2.42 -16.90
N ILE A 189 14.40 2.62 -15.58
CA ILE A 189 13.14 2.76 -14.83
C ILE A 189 12.78 4.23 -14.66
#